data_AF-A0A7R7VR32-F1
#
_entry.id   AF-A0A7R7VR32-F1
#
_cell.length_a   1.000
_cell.length_b   1.000
_cell.length_c   1.000
_cell.angle_alpha   90.00
_cell.angle_beta   90.00
_cell.angle_gamma   90.00
#
_symmetry.space_group_name_H-M   'P 1'
#
loop_
_entity.id
_entity.type
_entity.pdbx_description
1 polymer ?
#
loop_
_entity_poly.entity_id
_entity_poly.type
_entity_poly.pdbx_seq_one_letter_code
_entity_poly.pdbx_strand_id
1 'polypeptide(L)'
;MVQIYLAFLREWIIYMNPTTQTDPRSWNIQKHAFHGIGCSDSTFRANPPQEMYNLIQSQSQQGTFADAFVPQVWVCAQWKMNPAERYEGSWRNISTSFPILSANSPYDPITPLSSAYELPAGFKNSRVVVHEGYGVGF
;
A
#
# COMPACT_ATOMS: atom_id res chain seq x y z
N MET A 1 -11.22 -15.60 -4.18
CA MET A 1 -10.69 -14.70 -5.22
C MET A 1 -11.79 -13.70 -5.52
N VAL A 2 -11.68 -12.46 -5.03
CA VAL A 2 -12.70 -11.43 -5.27
C VAL A 2 -12.28 -10.67 -6.53
N GLN A 3 -13.07 -10.78 -7.59
CA GLN A 3 -12.80 -10.11 -8.87
C GLN A 3 -13.39 -8.69 -8.88
N ILE A 4 -12.65 -7.74 -9.44
CA ILE A 4 -13.05 -6.34 -9.73
C ILE A 4 -14.46 -6.25 -10.36
N TYR A 5 -14.91 -7.28 -11.07
CA TYR A 5 -16.27 -7.41 -11.60
C TYR A 5 -17.38 -7.17 -10.56
N LEU A 6 -17.23 -7.61 -9.31
CA LEU A 6 -18.23 -7.37 -8.26
C LEU A 6 -18.37 -5.88 -7.89
N ALA A 7 -17.28 -5.11 -8.03
CA ALA A 7 -17.32 -3.66 -7.85
C ALA A 7 -18.10 -2.97 -9.00
N PHE A 8 -17.99 -3.51 -10.23
CA PHE A 8 -18.77 -3.03 -11.38
C PHE A 8 -20.26 -3.36 -11.26
N LEU A 9 -20.62 -4.49 -10.63
CA LEU A 9 -22.00 -4.88 -10.36
C LEU A 9 -22.66 -4.13 -9.19
N ARG A 10 -21.91 -3.29 -8.47
CA ARG A 10 -22.37 -2.58 -7.26
C ARG A 10 -22.87 -3.53 -6.14
N GLU A 11 -22.41 -4.77 -6.12
CA GLU A 11 -22.76 -5.73 -5.07
C GLU A 11 -21.82 -5.58 -3.86
N TRP A 12 -22.08 -4.55 -3.05
CA TRP A 12 -21.25 -4.20 -1.89
C TRP A 12 -21.67 -4.85 -0.56
N ILE A 13 -22.69 -5.73 -0.58
CA ILE A 13 -23.33 -6.27 0.63
C ILE A 13 -22.32 -6.98 1.55
N ILE A 14 -21.40 -7.75 0.96
CA ILE A 14 -20.35 -8.47 1.71
C ILE A 14 -19.34 -7.55 2.41
N TYR A 15 -19.20 -6.31 1.96
CA TYR A 15 -18.29 -5.30 2.54
C TYR A 15 -19.00 -4.37 3.52
N MET A 16 -20.31 -4.16 3.36
CA MET A 16 -21.09 -3.18 4.12
C MET A 16 -21.78 -3.78 5.35
N ASN A 17 -21.96 -5.10 5.42
CA ASN A 17 -22.55 -5.78 6.57
C ASN A 17 -21.49 -6.57 7.34
N PRO A 18 -20.82 -5.97 8.33
CA PRO A 18 -19.93 -6.72 9.19
C PRO A 18 -20.73 -7.75 9.99
N THR A 19 -20.30 -9.02 9.95
CA THR A 19 -20.81 -10.07 10.84
C THR A 19 -20.58 -9.67 12.29
N THR A 20 -21.63 -9.70 13.10
CA THR A 20 -21.64 -9.34 14.54
C THR A 20 -21.01 -10.40 15.44
N GLN A 21 -20.11 -11.23 14.92
CA GLN A 21 -19.52 -12.32 15.67
C GLN A 21 -18.53 -11.77 16.70
N THR A 22 -18.92 -11.83 17.97
CA THR A 22 -18.09 -11.45 19.11
C THR A 22 -17.06 -12.54 19.35
N ASP A 23 -15.86 -12.35 18.81
CA ASP A 23 -14.72 -13.23 19.09
C ASP A 23 -14.30 -13.05 20.57
N PRO A 24 -14.12 -14.12 21.36
CA PRO A 24 -13.70 -14.00 22.76
C PRO A 24 -12.37 -13.23 22.83
N ARG A 25 -12.25 -12.33 23.82
CA ARG A 25 -11.13 -11.41 24.01
C ARG A 25 -9.80 -12.16 24.20
N SER A 26 -9.16 -12.52 23.11
CA SER A 26 -7.70 -12.62 23.06
C SER A 26 -7.14 -11.19 22.93
N TRP A 27 -6.00 -10.94 23.56
CA TRP A 27 -5.22 -9.72 23.40
C TRP A 27 -5.24 -9.23 21.94
N ASN A 28 -5.43 -7.92 21.72
CA ASN A 28 -5.73 -7.30 20.42
C ASN A 28 -5.03 -8.02 19.25
N ILE A 29 -5.78 -8.89 18.58
CA ILE A 29 -5.33 -9.68 17.43
C ILE A 29 -5.11 -8.84 16.18
N GLN A 30 -5.32 -7.52 16.27
CA GLN A 30 -4.93 -6.56 15.24
C GLN A 30 -5.54 -6.89 13.86
N LYS A 31 -6.76 -7.46 13.84
CA LYS A 31 -7.50 -7.84 12.62
C LYS A 31 -7.61 -6.71 11.58
N HIS A 32 -7.60 -5.46 12.04
CA HIS A 32 -7.69 -4.27 11.20
C HIS A 32 -6.39 -3.44 11.19
N ALA A 33 -5.27 -3.96 11.69
CA ALA A 33 -4.03 -3.20 11.77
C ALA A 33 -3.47 -2.85 10.39
N PHE A 34 -3.64 -3.72 9.39
CA PHE A 34 -3.24 -3.42 8.01
C PHE A 34 -3.84 -2.09 7.51
N HIS A 35 -5.16 -1.96 7.58
CA HIS A 35 -5.85 -0.72 7.19
C HIS A 35 -5.65 0.40 8.22
N GLY A 36 -5.65 0.06 9.51
CA GLY A 36 -5.47 1.00 10.62
C GLY A 36 -4.17 1.80 10.50
N ILE A 37 -3.06 1.12 10.20
CA ILE A 37 -1.74 1.71 10.01
C ILE A 37 -1.62 2.24 8.59
N GLY A 38 -1.81 1.39 7.57
CA GLY A 38 -1.55 1.74 6.17
C GLY A 38 -2.41 2.91 5.66
N CYS A 39 -3.68 2.99 6.02
CA CYS A 39 -4.53 4.11 5.62
C CYS A 39 -4.24 5.39 6.41
N SER A 40 -3.75 5.27 7.64
CA SER A 40 -3.28 6.41 8.42
C SER A 40 -1.98 6.97 7.85
N ASP A 41 -1.05 6.13 7.39
CA ASP A 41 0.21 6.59 6.78
C ASP A 41 0.00 7.14 5.36
N SER A 42 -1.00 6.62 4.64
CA SER A 42 -1.35 7.09 3.29
C SER A 42 -1.87 8.53 3.28
N THR A 43 -1.45 9.33 2.30
CA THR A 43 -1.87 10.74 2.15
C THR A 43 -3.00 10.95 1.14
N PHE A 44 -3.25 10.00 0.23
CA PHE A 44 -4.29 10.16 -0.78
C PHE A 44 -5.68 10.10 -0.14
N ARG A 45 -6.53 11.07 -0.48
CA ARG A 45 -7.92 11.16 -0.07
C ARG A 45 -8.76 11.51 -1.30
N ALA A 46 -9.97 11.00 -1.35
CA ALA A 46 -10.93 11.33 -2.40
C ALA A 46 -12.29 11.65 -1.77
N ASN A 47 -12.97 12.69 -2.22
CA ASN A 47 -14.34 12.97 -1.77
C ASN A 47 -15.38 12.39 -2.75
N PRO A 48 -15.50 12.88 -4.00
CA PRO A 48 -16.17 12.15 -5.06
C PRO A 48 -15.30 10.98 -5.59
N PRO A 49 -15.89 9.83 -5.96
CA PRO A 49 -15.15 8.70 -6.55
C PRO A 49 -14.31 9.04 -7.77
N GLN A 50 -14.70 10.07 -8.53
CA GLN A 50 -14.04 10.55 -9.73
C GLN A 50 -12.59 11.02 -9.46
N GLU A 51 -12.29 11.50 -8.25
CA GLU A 51 -10.93 11.86 -7.86
C GLU A 51 -9.97 10.66 -7.88
N MET A 52 -10.48 9.43 -7.83
CA MET A 52 -9.66 8.22 -7.92
C MET A 52 -9.35 7.78 -9.35
N TYR A 53 -9.99 8.36 -10.38
CA TYR A 53 -9.89 7.83 -11.75
C TYR A 53 -8.45 7.81 -12.29
N ASN A 54 -7.67 8.86 -12.06
CA ASN A 54 -6.28 8.91 -12.49
C ASN A 54 -5.41 7.87 -11.78
N LEU A 55 -5.65 7.65 -10.48
CA LEU A 55 -4.96 6.63 -9.69
C LEU A 55 -5.28 5.23 -10.24
N ILE A 56 -6.57 4.93 -10.44
CA ILE A 56 -7.04 3.65 -10.96
C ILE A 56 -6.50 3.42 -12.37
N GLN A 57 -6.47 4.45 -13.22
CA GLN A 57 -5.93 4.37 -14.57
C GLN A 57 -4.42 4.09 -14.57
N SER A 58 -3.67 4.67 -13.64
CA SER A 58 -2.23 4.39 -13.48
C SER A 58 -1.98 2.98 -12.93
N GLN A 59 -2.84 2.51 -12.02
CA GLN A 59 -2.76 1.16 -11.43
C GLN A 59 -3.15 0.07 -12.45
N SER A 60 -4.11 0.34 -13.34
CA SER A 60 -4.52 -0.62 -14.38
C SER A 60 -3.50 -0.78 -15.51
N GLN A 61 -2.56 0.16 -15.64
CA GLN A 61 -1.41 0.05 -16.54
C GLN A 61 -0.30 -0.82 -15.95
N GLN A 62 -0.42 -1.22 -14.68
CA GLN A 62 0.50 -2.17 -14.06
C GLN A 62 0.14 -3.61 -14.42
N GLY A 63 0.94 -4.58 -13.97
CA GLY A 63 0.66 -6.00 -14.17
C GLY A 63 -0.64 -6.46 -13.47
N THR A 64 -1.14 -7.64 -13.84
CA THR A 64 -2.38 -8.24 -13.29
C THR A 64 -2.38 -8.40 -11.76
N PHE A 65 -1.22 -8.38 -11.12
CA PHE A 65 -1.13 -8.38 -9.67
C PHE A 65 -1.74 -7.12 -9.05
N ALA A 66 -1.63 -5.97 -9.72
CA ALA A 66 -2.25 -4.73 -9.26
C ALA A 66 -3.76 -4.90 -9.14
N ASP A 67 -4.42 -5.51 -10.12
CA ASP A 67 -5.87 -5.79 -10.08
C ASP A 67 -6.29 -6.62 -8.86
N ALA A 68 -5.42 -7.54 -8.41
CA ALA A 68 -5.71 -8.39 -7.26
C ALA A 68 -5.48 -7.67 -5.92
N PHE A 69 -4.45 -6.82 -5.82
CA PHE A 69 -4.02 -6.25 -4.56
C PHE A 69 -4.55 -4.84 -4.30
N VAL A 70 -4.50 -3.97 -5.30
CA VAL A 70 -4.79 -2.54 -5.17
C VAL A 70 -6.18 -2.22 -4.58
N PRO A 71 -7.27 -2.96 -4.87
CA PRO A 71 -8.55 -2.72 -4.22
C PRO A 71 -8.52 -2.80 -2.68
N GLN A 72 -7.55 -3.53 -2.09
CA GLN A 72 -7.37 -3.60 -0.63
C GLN A 72 -7.00 -2.25 -0.01
N VAL A 73 -6.36 -1.36 -0.77
CA VAL A 73 -5.89 -0.05 -0.27
C VAL A 73 -6.79 1.11 -0.71
N TRP A 74 -7.68 0.92 -1.68
CA TRP A 74 -8.63 1.96 -2.10
C TRP A 74 -9.54 2.48 -0.97
N VAL A 75 -9.82 1.63 0.02
CA VAL A 75 -10.57 2.04 1.23
C VAL A 75 -9.88 3.19 1.99
N CYS A 76 -8.56 3.35 1.84
CA CYS A 76 -7.80 4.42 2.46
C CYS A 76 -8.16 5.81 1.91
N ALA A 77 -8.73 5.91 0.72
CA ALA A 77 -9.17 7.20 0.15
C ALA A 77 -10.25 7.88 1.01
N GLN A 78 -11.04 7.09 1.74
CA GLN A 78 -12.10 7.55 2.65
C GLN A 78 -11.66 7.53 4.12
N TRP A 79 -10.37 7.30 4.41
CA TRP A 79 -9.89 7.22 5.78
C TRP A 79 -9.93 8.57 6.48
N LYS A 80 -10.68 8.65 7.58
CA LYS A 80 -10.97 9.92 8.28
C LYS A 80 -10.03 10.23 9.43
N MET A 81 -9.15 9.30 9.79
CA MET A 81 -8.22 9.46 10.89
C MET A 81 -6.86 9.91 10.37
N ASN A 82 -6.21 10.80 11.13
CA ASN A 82 -4.81 11.16 10.93
C ASN A 82 -3.98 10.46 12.02
N PRO A 83 -2.80 9.90 11.67
CA PRO A 83 -1.89 9.32 12.64
C PRO A 83 -1.24 10.45 13.46
N ALA A 84 -0.80 10.12 14.67
CA ALA A 84 -0.08 11.06 15.52
C ALA A 84 1.34 11.37 14.99
N GLU A 85 1.95 10.44 14.23
CA GLU A 85 3.38 10.44 13.93
C GLU A 85 3.68 10.43 12.41
N ARG A 86 2.85 11.07 11.58
CA ARG A 86 3.16 11.11 10.13
C ARG A 86 4.41 11.94 9.86
N TYR A 87 5.34 11.37 9.10
CA TYR A 87 6.44 12.15 8.53
C TYR A 87 5.95 13.00 7.36
N GLU A 88 5.96 14.32 7.55
CA GLU A 88 5.58 15.33 6.54
C GLU A 88 6.83 16.06 5.98
N GLY A 89 8.02 15.55 6.27
CA GLY A 89 9.29 16.14 5.85
C GLY A 89 9.70 15.80 4.41
N SER A 90 10.83 16.36 3.98
CA SER A 90 11.39 16.12 2.65
C SER A 90 12.20 14.82 2.61
N TRP A 91 11.87 13.93 1.68
CA TRP A 91 12.64 12.72 1.36
C TRP A 91 13.87 12.98 0.46
N ARG A 92 14.53 14.13 0.62
CA ARG A 92 15.67 14.52 -0.22
C ARG A 92 16.91 14.80 0.61
N ASN A 93 18.05 14.29 0.16
CA ASN A 93 19.37 14.57 0.71
C ASN A 93 19.52 14.24 2.20
N ILE A 94 18.83 13.19 2.67
CA ILE A 94 18.83 12.75 4.07
C ILE A 94 20.17 12.10 4.41
N SER A 95 20.75 12.49 5.55
CA SER A 95 21.96 11.88 6.10
C SER A 95 21.58 10.94 7.23
N THR A 96 21.90 9.66 7.07
CA THR A 96 21.77 8.63 8.11
C THR A 96 23.14 8.34 8.72
N SER A 97 23.17 7.71 9.91
CA SER A 97 24.44 7.30 10.55
C SER A 97 25.25 6.32 9.69
N PHE A 98 24.57 5.51 8.87
CA PHE A 98 25.15 4.60 7.90
C PHE A 98 24.37 4.67 6.58
N PRO A 99 25.02 4.50 5.42
CA PRO A 99 24.32 4.45 4.14
C PRO A 99 23.27 3.31 4.09
N ILE A 100 22.15 3.54 3.40
CA ILE A 100 21.11 2.53 3.22
C ILE A 100 21.48 1.60 2.06
N LEU A 101 21.32 0.30 2.28
CA LEU A 101 21.34 -0.71 1.23
C LEU A 101 19.91 -1.20 0.99
N SER A 102 19.37 -0.92 -0.19
CA SER A 102 18.06 -1.43 -0.64
C SER A 102 18.29 -2.71 -1.44
N ALA A 103 17.52 -3.77 -1.18
CA ALA A 103 17.60 -5.03 -1.91
C ALA A 103 16.24 -5.35 -2.55
N ASN A 104 16.23 -5.73 -3.83
CA ASN A 104 15.00 -6.02 -4.55
C ASN A 104 15.24 -6.85 -5.82
N SER A 105 14.17 -7.36 -6.42
CA SER A 105 14.21 -8.12 -7.67
C SER A 105 13.37 -7.51 -8.77
N PRO A 106 13.76 -7.68 -10.06
CA PRO A 106 12.86 -7.40 -11.18
C PRO A 106 11.53 -8.18 -11.11
N TYR A 107 11.45 -9.25 -10.32
CA TYR A 107 10.27 -10.12 -10.22
C TYR A 107 9.47 -9.95 -8.93
N ASP A 108 9.64 -8.85 -8.20
CA ASP A 108 8.80 -8.51 -7.04
C ASP A 108 7.47 -7.85 -7.50
N PRO A 109 6.31 -8.51 -7.30
CA PRO A 109 5.03 -7.99 -7.75
C PRO A 109 4.36 -7.00 -6.77
N ILE A 110 4.90 -6.85 -5.55
CA ILE A 110 4.33 -6.02 -4.47
C ILE A 110 5.11 -4.72 -4.32
N THR A 111 6.44 -4.84 -4.24
CA THR A 111 7.39 -3.73 -4.08
C THR A 111 8.33 -3.69 -5.27
N PRO A 112 7.89 -3.18 -6.43
CA PRO A 112 8.62 -3.31 -7.68
C PRO A 112 10.00 -2.64 -7.63
N LEU A 113 10.92 -3.14 -8.46
CA LEU A 113 12.30 -2.67 -8.54
C LEU A 113 12.44 -1.15 -8.77
N SER A 114 11.48 -0.51 -9.47
CA SER A 114 11.45 0.94 -9.61
C SER A 114 11.37 1.66 -8.26
N SER A 115 10.51 1.22 -7.35
CA SER A 115 10.40 1.76 -6.00
C SER A 115 11.67 1.52 -5.18
N ALA A 116 12.35 0.39 -5.42
CA ALA A 116 13.63 0.10 -4.77
C ALA A 116 14.78 1.02 -5.22
N TYR A 117 14.69 1.63 -6.41
CA TYR A 117 15.59 2.71 -6.85
C TYR A 117 15.18 4.09 -6.32
N GLU A 118 13.88 4.38 -6.24
CA GLU A 118 13.36 5.67 -5.77
C GLU A 118 13.64 5.90 -4.29
N LEU A 119 13.42 4.89 -3.44
CA LEU A 119 13.61 5.00 -2.00
C LEU A 119 15.03 5.47 -1.62
N PRO A 120 16.12 4.76 -1.99
CA PRO A 120 17.46 5.15 -1.58
C PRO A 120 17.96 6.43 -2.26
N ALA A 121 17.32 6.90 -3.35
CA ALA A 121 17.70 8.16 -3.99
C ALA A 121 17.52 9.38 -3.07
N GLY A 122 16.67 9.27 -2.05
CA GLY A 122 16.50 10.30 -1.02
C GLY A 122 17.65 10.37 -0.01
N PHE A 123 18.51 9.36 0.08
CA PHE A 123 19.47 9.17 1.17
C PHE A 123 20.91 9.17 0.67
N LYS A 124 21.77 9.97 1.31
CA LYS A 124 23.18 10.11 0.93
C LYS A 124 23.91 8.77 0.94
N ASN A 125 24.71 8.52 -0.09
CA ASN A 125 25.58 7.36 -0.24
C ASN A 125 24.87 5.99 -0.31
N SER A 126 23.54 5.95 -0.41
CA SER A 126 22.77 4.71 -0.46
C SER A 126 22.96 3.96 -1.78
N ARG A 127 22.69 2.66 -1.78
CA ARG A 127 22.86 1.76 -2.93
C ARG A 127 21.69 0.79 -3.05
N VAL A 128 21.52 0.25 -4.25
CA VAL A 128 20.57 -0.83 -4.55
C VAL A 128 21.35 -2.08 -4.93
N VAL A 129 20.96 -3.22 -4.37
CA VAL A 129 21.37 -4.55 -4.80
C VAL A 129 20.18 -5.19 -5.48
N VAL A 130 20.42 -5.65 -6.70
CA VAL A 130 19.40 -6.35 -7.50
C VAL A 130 19.72 -7.84 -7.49
N HIS A 131 18.74 -8.66 -7.15
CA HIS A 131 18.83 -10.11 -7.23
C HIS A 131 17.75 -10.66 -8.18
N GLU A 132 17.95 -11.87 -8.68
CA GLU A 132 17.08 -12.50 -9.70
C GLU A 132 16.08 -13.49 -9.08
N GLY A 133 15.70 -13.27 -7.81
CA GLY A 133 14.74 -14.12 -7.09
C GLY A 133 13.29 -13.74 -7.36
N TYR A 134 12.35 -14.66 -7.24
CA TYR A 134 10.92 -14.38 -7.47
C TYR A 134 10.19 -14.14 -6.15
N GLY A 135 9.35 -13.12 -6.11
CA GLY A 135 8.51 -12.80 -4.94
C GLY A 135 8.98 -11.56 -4.18
N VAL A 136 8.47 -11.41 -2.95
CA VAL A 136 8.68 -10.23 -2.10
C VAL A 136 9.61 -10.58 -0.93
N GLY A 137 10.64 -9.76 -0.69
CA GLY A 137 11.50 -9.83 0.50
C GLY A 137 12.61 -10.90 0.49
N PHE A 138 13.02 -11.37 -0.68
CA PHE A 138 14.11 -12.36 -0.83
C PHE A 138 15.44 -11.72 -1.25
#